data_AF-A0A938IY68-F1
#
_entry.id   AF-A0A938IY68-F1
#
_cell.length_a   1.000
_cell.length_b   1.000
_cell.length_c   1.000
_cell.angle_alpha   90.00
_cell.angle_beta   90.00
_cell.angle_gamma   90.00
#
_symmetry.space_group_name_H-M   'P 1'
#
loop_
_entity.id
_entity.type
_entity.pdbx_description
1 polymer ?
#
loop_
_entity_poly.entity_id
_entity_poly.type
_entity_poly.pdbx_seq_one_letter_code
_entity_poly.pdbx_strand_id
1 'polypeptide(L)'
;MASDPTPPGPDPTALDAAADAASRKRARIWVWALLGMVAIAIAVVSYIGREQETSVKPAPKAFCKAAKQYENDIDRYGTTYNEKVDLQIRRWEALAATAPPSVQADAELVLDTLREYAAAPNQRARDALKDDPDFEAAIVDVNRRWNQGCDVFERDSPI
;
A
#
# COMPACT_ATOMS: atom_id res chain seq x y z
N MET A 1 -74.62 22.76 26.25
CA MET A 1 -74.06 22.04 25.09
C MET A 1 -72.57 22.34 25.07
N ALA A 2 -71.75 21.43 25.60
CA ALA A 2 -70.30 21.57 25.63
C ALA A 2 -69.73 20.73 24.50
N SER A 3 -68.94 21.34 23.62
CA SER A 3 -68.27 20.68 22.51
C SER A 3 -67.02 19.97 23.03
N ASP A 4 -66.92 18.66 22.78
CA ASP A 4 -65.72 17.86 23.06
C ASP A 4 -64.54 18.31 22.17
N PRO A 5 -63.33 18.51 22.72
CA PRO A 5 -62.14 18.76 21.92
C PRO A 5 -61.59 17.46 21.31
N THR A 6 -61.61 17.37 19.99
CA THR A 6 -60.94 16.32 19.21
C THR A 6 -59.43 16.31 19.48
N PRO A 7 -58.80 15.16 19.74
CA PRO A 7 -57.36 15.08 19.97
C PRO A 7 -56.56 15.41 18.70
N PRO A 8 -55.40 16.08 18.84
CA PRO A 8 -54.53 16.41 17.71
C PRO A 8 -53.97 15.14 17.07
N GLY A 9 -54.03 15.08 15.74
CA GLY A 9 -53.47 13.99 14.95
C GLY A 9 -51.94 13.94 15.01
N PRO A 10 -51.33 12.76 14.76
CA PRO A 10 -49.88 12.57 14.86
C PRO A 10 -49.11 13.37 13.81
N ASP A 11 -48.07 14.08 14.26
CA ASP A 11 -47.16 14.88 13.44
C ASP A 11 -46.18 13.97 12.66
N PRO A 12 -46.21 13.97 11.31
CA PRO A 12 -45.35 13.10 10.50
C PRO A 12 -43.88 13.52 10.50
N THR A 13 -43.51 14.64 11.13
CA THR A 13 -42.12 15.14 11.21
C THR A 13 -41.40 14.79 12.51
N ALA A 14 -42.08 14.14 13.45
CA ALA A 14 -41.45 13.66 14.68
C ALA A 14 -40.50 12.49 14.36
N LEU A 15 -39.21 12.80 14.24
CA LEU A 15 -38.13 11.82 14.13
C LEU A 15 -38.20 10.85 15.32
N ASP A 16 -38.26 9.56 15.00
CA ASP A 16 -38.44 8.47 15.94
C ASP A 16 -37.29 8.44 16.96
N ALA A 17 -37.58 8.82 18.22
CA ALA A 17 -36.59 8.94 19.29
C ALA A 17 -35.83 7.62 19.56
N ALA A 18 -36.43 6.47 19.19
CA ALA A 18 -35.80 5.17 19.28
C ALA A 18 -34.69 4.96 18.23
N ALA A 19 -34.87 5.47 17.01
CA ALA A 19 -33.86 5.41 15.95
C ALA A 19 -32.63 6.28 16.30
N ASP A 20 -32.89 7.41 16.96
CA ASP A 20 -31.89 8.40 17.32
C ASP A 20 -31.00 7.97 18.52
N ALA A 21 -31.54 7.14 19.41
CA ALA A 21 -30.77 6.49 20.49
C ALA A 21 -29.89 5.33 20.00
N ALA A 22 -30.36 4.58 18.99
CA ALA A 22 -29.60 3.49 18.37
C ALA A 22 -28.39 4.00 17.57
N SER A 23 -28.54 5.13 16.88
CA SER A 23 -27.45 5.80 16.13
C SER A 23 -26.29 6.21 17.03
N ARG A 24 -26.58 6.80 18.20
CA ARG A 24 -25.57 7.27 19.16
C ARG A 24 -24.73 6.15 19.77
N LYS A 25 -25.29 4.94 19.93
CA LYS A 25 -24.54 3.76 20.41
C LYS A 25 -23.57 3.23 19.36
N ARG A 26 -24.01 3.18 18.10
CA ARG A 26 -23.16 2.75 16.96
C ARG A 26 -22.02 3.74 16.71
N ALA A 27 -22.31 5.04 16.78
CA ALA A 27 -21.30 6.09 16.62
C ALA A 27 -20.17 5.98 17.66
N ARG A 28 -20.49 5.68 18.93
CA ARG A 28 -19.48 5.49 19.99
C ARG A 28 -18.60 4.28 19.72
N ILE A 29 -19.16 3.16 19.26
CA ILE A 29 -18.39 1.95 18.92
C ILE A 29 -17.41 2.25 17.77
N TRP A 30 -17.85 2.97 16.74
CA TRP A 30 -17.00 3.35 15.62
C TRP A 30 -15.88 4.33 16.01
N VAL A 31 -16.15 5.28 16.91
CA VAL A 31 -15.13 6.20 17.43
C VAL A 31 -14.04 5.45 18.22
N TRP A 32 -14.43 4.49 19.07
CA TRP A 32 -13.47 3.67 19.82
C TRP A 32 -12.66 2.73 18.90
N ALA A 33 -13.28 2.16 17.87
CA ALA A 33 -12.59 1.35 16.87
C ALA A 33 -11.53 2.16 16.08
N LEU A 34 -11.87 3.40 15.68
CA LEU A 34 -10.93 4.31 15.01
C LEU A 34 -9.76 4.69 15.91
N LEU A 35 -10.01 5.02 17.18
CA LEU A 35 -8.94 5.35 18.13
C LEU A 35 -8.00 4.15 18.39
N GLY A 36 -8.54 2.94 18.47
CA GLY A 36 -7.73 1.72 18.58
C GLY A 36 -6.83 1.50 17.36
N MET A 37 -7.33 1.74 16.15
CA MET A 37 -6.57 1.59 14.92
C MET A 37 -5.41 2.60 14.81
N VAL A 38 -5.61 3.84 15.25
CA VAL A 38 -4.56 4.87 15.29
C VAL A 38 -3.45 4.49 16.27
N ALA A 39 -3.79 3.94 17.44
CA ALA A 39 -2.79 3.50 18.42
C ALA A 39 -1.93 2.33 17.90
N ILE A 40 -2.54 1.39 17.16
CA ILE A 40 -1.82 0.28 16.52
C ILE A 40 -0.87 0.81 15.43
N ALA A 41 -1.31 1.78 14.61
CA ALA A 41 -0.48 2.38 13.58
C ALA A 41 0.78 3.06 14.17
N ILE A 42 0.65 3.79 15.28
CA ILE A 42 1.78 4.44 15.96
C ILE A 42 2.77 3.41 16.54
N ALA A 43 2.27 2.30 17.07
CA ALA A 43 3.11 1.24 17.61
C ALA A 43 3.93 0.52 16.52
N VAL A 44 3.34 0.30 15.33
CA VAL A 44 4.03 -0.30 14.18
C VAL A 44 5.16 0.61 13.67
N VAL A 45 4.90 1.92 13.53
CA VAL A 45 5.93 2.89 13.10
C VAL A 45 7.11 2.95 14.08
N SER A 46 6.84 2.82 15.38
CA SER A 46 7.88 2.85 16.42
C SER A 46 8.76 1.59 16.47
N TYR A 47 8.28 0.45 15.97
CA TYR A 47 9.06 -0.80 15.93
C TYR A 47 10.01 -0.86 14.71
N ILE A 48 9.67 -0.18 13.61
CA ILE A 48 10.45 -0.16 12.37
C ILE A 48 11.66 0.81 12.46
N GLY A 49 11.64 1.76 13.41
CA GLY A 49 12.67 2.79 13.56
C GLY A 49 13.91 2.42 14.40
N ARG A 50 14.08 1.16 14.83
CA ARG A 50 15.31 0.76 15.54
C ARG A 50 16.40 0.37 14.55
N GLU A 51 17.25 1.37 14.30
CA GLU A 51 18.65 1.30 13.88
C GLU A 51 19.21 -0.10 13.60
N GLN A 52 19.51 -0.36 12.32
CA GLN A 52 20.62 -1.23 11.96
C GLN A 52 21.59 -0.42 11.08
N GLU A 53 22.53 0.26 11.74
CA GLU A 53 23.88 0.44 11.20
C GLU A 53 24.58 -0.94 11.18
N THR A 54 24.04 -1.90 10.44
CA THR A 54 24.83 -3.07 10.06
C THR A 54 25.42 -2.75 8.71
N SER A 55 26.74 -2.78 8.61
CA SER A 55 27.49 -2.75 7.36
C SER A 55 26.90 -3.81 6.41
N VAL A 56 25.89 -3.42 5.62
CA VAL A 56 25.28 -4.29 4.63
C VAL A 56 26.34 -4.47 3.56
N LYS A 57 26.71 -5.73 3.26
CA LYS A 57 27.63 -5.99 2.17
C LYS A 57 27.15 -5.24 0.92
N PRO A 58 28.04 -4.50 0.24
CA PRO A 58 27.64 -3.75 -0.95
C PRO A 58 26.97 -4.70 -1.95
N ALA A 59 25.91 -4.23 -2.59
CA ALA A 59 25.21 -5.04 -3.58
C ALA A 59 26.05 -5.21 -4.86
N PRO A 60 25.81 -6.25 -5.66
CA PRO A 60 26.51 -6.43 -6.92
C PRO A 60 26.38 -5.20 -7.82
N LYS A 61 27.48 -4.75 -8.43
CA LYS A 61 27.48 -3.55 -9.31
C LYS A 61 26.45 -3.62 -10.44
N ALA A 62 26.25 -4.82 -11.00
CA ALA A 62 25.28 -5.02 -12.07
C ALA A 62 23.83 -4.83 -11.58
N PHE A 63 23.53 -5.32 -10.37
CA PHE A 63 22.26 -5.10 -9.69
C PHE A 63 22.01 -3.61 -9.45
N CYS A 64 23.01 -2.89 -8.92
CA CYS A 64 22.87 -1.45 -8.69
C CYS A 64 22.72 -0.64 -9.97
N LYS A 65 23.38 -1.05 -11.06
CA LYS A 65 23.19 -0.42 -12.37
C LYS A 65 21.75 -0.59 -12.86
N ALA A 66 21.18 -1.78 -12.72
CA ALA A 66 19.80 -2.06 -13.10
C ALA A 66 18.81 -1.29 -12.20
N ALA A 67 19.07 -1.20 -10.90
CA ALA A 67 18.29 -0.40 -9.96
C ALA A 67 18.28 1.09 -10.31
N LYS A 68 19.46 1.68 -10.58
CA LYS A 68 19.57 3.08 -11.04
C LYS A 68 18.81 3.31 -12.33
N GLN A 69 18.84 2.35 -13.25
CA GLN A 69 18.11 2.49 -14.51
C GLN A 69 16.59 2.43 -14.31
N TYR A 70 16.12 1.62 -13.35
CA TYR A 70 14.72 1.58 -12.97
C TYR A 70 14.26 2.90 -12.34
N GLU A 71 15.02 3.46 -11.40
CA GLU A 71 14.78 4.79 -10.82
C GLU A 71 14.70 5.89 -11.88
N ASN A 72 15.68 5.95 -12.79
CA ASN A 72 15.69 6.93 -13.88
C ASN A 72 14.46 6.81 -14.80
N ASP A 73 13.95 5.59 -15.00
CA ASP A 73 12.74 5.40 -15.78
C ASP A 73 11.49 5.87 -15.02
N ILE A 74 11.43 5.64 -13.69
CA ILE A 74 10.37 6.22 -12.86
C ILE A 74 10.41 7.75 -12.96
N ASP A 75 11.57 8.37 -12.82
CA ASP A 75 11.70 9.83 -12.93
C ASP A 75 11.30 10.34 -14.32
N ARG A 76 11.66 9.60 -15.37
CA ARG A 76 11.35 9.97 -16.76
C ARG A 76 9.87 9.83 -17.10
N TYR A 77 9.21 8.78 -16.63
CA TYR A 77 7.84 8.45 -17.03
C TYR A 77 6.79 8.83 -15.98
N GLY A 78 7.23 9.18 -14.76
CA GLY A 78 6.40 9.67 -13.66
C GLY A 78 5.19 8.80 -13.40
N THR A 79 4.02 9.43 -13.29
CA THR A 79 2.74 8.76 -12.98
C THR A 79 2.30 7.74 -14.04
N THR A 80 2.84 7.81 -15.26
CA THR A 80 2.50 6.85 -16.34
C THR A 80 3.35 5.59 -16.31
N TYR A 81 4.36 5.50 -15.43
CA TYR A 81 5.25 4.34 -15.38
C TYR A 81 4.48 3.04 -15.10
N ASN A 82 3.47 3.12 -14.23
CA ASN A 82 2.58 2.01 -13.89
C ASN A 82 1.74 1.51 -15.06
N GLU A 83 1.53 2.34 -16.09
CA GLU A 83 0.81 1.98 -17.32
C GLU A 83 1.74 1.31 -18.34
N LYS A 84 3.06 1.38 -18.14
CA LYS A 84 4.09 0.81 -19.02
C LYS A 84 4.55 -0.56 -18.53
N VAL A 85 3.62 -1.51 -18.39
CA VAL A 85 3.89 -2.85 -17.85
C VAL A 85 5.01 -3.56 -18.61
N ASP A 86 5.04 -3.50 -19.95
CA ASP A 86 6.11 -4.11 -20.75
C ASP A 86 7.49 -3.54 -20.46
N LEU A 87 7.57 -2.24 -20.15
CA LEU A 87 8.82 -1.61 -19.75
C LEU A 87 9.25 -2.12 -18.37
N GLN A 88 8.32 -2.21 -17.42
CA GLN A 88 8.58 -2.74 -16.09
C GLN A 88 9.09 -4.18 -16.15
N ILE A 89 8.43 -5.05 -16.93
CA ILE A 89 8.86 -6.44 -17.12
C ILE A 89 10.32 -6.49 -17.60
N ARG A 90 10.68 -5.73 -18.65
CA ARG A 90 12.07 -5.71 -19.14
C ARG A 90 13.09 -5.22 -18.10
N ARG A 91 12.68 -4.33 -17.18
CA ARG A 91 13.56 -3.88 -16.09
C ARG A 91 13.69 -4.94 -15.02
N TRP A 92 12.58 -5.53 -14.61
CA TRP A 92 12.56 -6.61 -13.64
C TRP A 92 13.29 -7.87 -14.13
N GLU A 93 13.30 -8.14 -15.44
CA GLU A 93 14.15 -9.18 -16.04
C GLU A 93 15.64 -8.93 -15.80
N ALA A 94 16.11 -7.71 -16.06
CA ALA A 94 17.51 -7.34 -15.82
C ALA A 94 17.86 -7.35 -14.32
N LEU A 95 16.91 -6.96 -13.47
CA LEU A 95 17.07 -6.95 -12.02
C LEU A 95 17.14 -8.37 -11.44
N ALA A 96 16.17 -9.23 -11.75
CA ALA A 96 16.15 -10.61 -11.31
C ALA A 96 17.41 -11.37 -11.78
N ALA A 97 17.84 -11.16 -13.03
CA ALA A 97 19.05 -11.78 -13.57
C ALA A 97 20.35 -11.34 -12.87
N THR A 98 20.35 -10.21 -12.17
CA THR A 98 21.53 -9.65 -11.49
C THR A 98 21.37 -9.60 -9.97
N ALA A 99 20.23 -10.07 -9.45
CA ALA A 99 19.91 -10.02 -8.03
C ALA A 99 20.89 -10.86 -7.22
N PRO A 100 21.37 -10.35 -6.06
CA PRO A 100 22.15 -11.18 -5.15
C PRO A 100 21.24 -12.27 -4.53
N PRO A 101 21.82 -13.39 -4.07
CA PRO A 101 21.05 -14.52 -3.53
C PRO A 101 20.06 -14.16 -2.42
N SER A 102 20.31 -13.08 -1.67
CA SER A 102 19.46 -12.62 -0.57
C SER A 102 18.10 -12.07 -1.01
N VAL A 103 17.94 -11.63 -2.26
CA VAL A 103 16.67 -11.05 -2.78
C VAL A 103 16.32 -11.60 -4.17
N GLN A 104 16.98 -12.67 -4.60
CA GLN A 104 16.77 -13.25 -5.93
C GLN A 104 15.35 -13.81 -6.06
N ALA A 105 14.89 -14.57 -5.07
CA ALA A 105 13.54 -15.13 -5.06
C ALA A 105 12.47 -14.02 -5.10
N ASP A 106 12.66 -12.95 -4.32
CA ASP A 106 11.74 -11.81 -4.30
C ASP A 106 11.73 -11.08 -5.66
N ALA A 107 12.90 -10.88 -6.27
CA ALA A 107 12.99 -10.25 -7.59
C ALA A 107 12.34 -11.10 -8.70
N GLU A 108 12.46 -12.42 -8.62
CA GLU A 108 11.79 -13.36 -9.51
C GLU A 108 10.26 -13.34 -9.29
N LEU A 109 9.80 -13.33 -8.04
CA LEU A 109 8.37 -13.23 -7.73
C LEU A 109 7.77 -11.95 -8.32
N VAL A 110 8.42 -10.80 -8.13
CA VAL A 110 7.93 -9.54 -8.70
C VAL A 110 7.86 -9.59 -10.22
N LEU A 111 8.88 -10.16 -10.88
CA LEU A 111 8.88 -10.32 -12.33
C LEU A 111 7.72 -11.20 -12.81
N ASP A 112 7.48 -12.32 -12.14
CA ASP A 112 6.42 -13.24 -12.51
C ASP A 112 5.03 -12.63 -12.25
N THR A 113 4.83 -11.95 -11.13
CA THR A 113 3.59 -11.20 -10.87
C THR A 113 3.35 -10.11 -11.92
N LEU A 114 4.39 -9.41 -12.40
CA LEU A 114 4.24 -8.43 -13.48
C LEU A 114 3.84 -9.08 -14.82
N ARG A 115 4.35 -10.28 -15.11
CA ARG A 115 3.94 -11.05 -16.29
C ARG A 115 2.50 -11.53 -16.17
N GLU A 116 2.09 -12.01 -15.01
CA GLU A 116 0.70 -12.36 -14.72
C GLU A 116 -0.22 -11.14 -14.82
N TYR A 117 0.22 -9.99 -14.32
CA TYR A 117 -0.52 -8.73 -14.40
C TYR A 117 -0.74 -8.30 -15.86
N ALA A 118 0.26 -8.48 -16.73
CA ALA A 118 0.16 -8.23 -18.16
C ALA A 118 -0.81 -9.19 -18.86
N ALA A 119 -0.84 -10.45 -18.43
CA ALA A 119 -1.70 -11.50 -18.98
C ALA A 119 -3.13 -11.50 -18.39
N ALA A 120 -3.36 -10.74 -17.31
CA ALA A 120 -4.60 -10.78 -16.56
C ALA A 120 -5.82 -10.36 -17.42
N PRO A 121 -6.92 -11.15 -17.42
CA PRO A 121 -8.02 -10.99 -18.37
C PRO A 121 -8.91 -9.77 -18.08
N ASN A 122 -8.83 -9.20 -16.88
CA ASN A 122 -9.65 -8.05 -16.47
C ASN A 122 -9.02 -7.32 -15.27
N GLN A 123 -9.61 -6.19 -14.90
CA GLN A 123 -9.12 -5.36 -13.80
C GLN A 123 -9.17 -6.07 -12.44
N ARG A 124 -10.22 -6.87 -12.18
CA ARG A 124 -10.34 -7.61 -10.91
C ARG A 124 -9.19 -8.60 -10.71
N ALA A 125 -8.78 -9.31 -11.77
CA ALA A 125 -7.63 -10.20 -11.72
C ALA A 125 -6.32 -9.43 -11.48
N ARG A 126 -6.18 -8.24 -12.08
CA ARG A 126 -5.04 -7.34 -11.84
C ARG A 126 -4.99 -6.81 -10.42
N ASP A 127 -6.13 -6.48 -9.84
CA ASP A 127 -6.22 -5.98 -8.46
C ASP A 127 -5.89 -7.10 -7.46
N ALA A 128 -6.36 -8.33 -7.70
CA ALA A 128 -5.99 -9.47 -6.87
C ALA A 128 -4.48 -9.74 -6.80
N LEU A 129 -3.74 -9.49 -7.88
CA LEU A 129 -2.27 -9.59 -7.91
C LEU A 129 -1.59 -8.45 -7.13
N LYS A 130 -2.19 -7.26 -7.14
CA LYS A 130 -1.67 -6.11 -6.37
C LYS A 130 -1.90 -6.24 -4.88
N ASP A 131 -3.03 -6.87 -4.51
CA ASP A 131 -3.43 -7.10 -3.12
C ASP A 131 -2.77 -8.37 -2.53
N ASP A 132 -1.91 -9.05 -3.31
CA ASP A 132 -1.16 -10.21 -2.83
C ASP A 132 -0.09 -9.76 -1.81
N PRO A 133 -0.15 -10.22 -0.55
CA PRO A 133 0.81 -9.82 0.48
C PRO A 133 2.23 -10.29 0.17
N ASP A 134 2.40 -11.38 -0.57
CA ASP A 134 3.73 -11.90 -0.92
C ASP A 134 4.38 -11.00 -1.99
N PHE A 135 3.58 -10.47 -2.92
CA PHE A 135 4.03 -9.48 -3.90
C PHE A 135 4.46 -8.17 -3.24
N GLU A 136 3.68 -7.67 -2.29
CA GLU A 136 4.03 -6.47 -1.52
C GLU A 136 5.33 -6.67 -0.73
N ALA A 137 5.45 -7.79 -0.02
CA ALA A 137 6.64 -8.13 0.76
C ALA A 137 7.89 -8.22 -0.14
N ALA A 138 7.78 -8.85 -1.30
CA ALA A 138 8.89 -8.97 -2.24
C ALA A 138 9.34 -7.60 -2.80
N ILE A 139 8.41 -6.72 -3.15
CA ILE A 139 8.74 -5.34 -3.56
C ILE A 139 9.50 -4.62 -2.43
N VAL A 140 9.01 -4.72 -1.19
CA VAL A 140 9.64 -4.07 -0.04
C VAL A 140 11.06 -4.59 0.18
N ASP A 141 11.27 -5.90 0.10
CA ASP A 141 12.57 -6.52 0.34
C ASP A 141 13.60 -6.17 -0.75
N VAL A 142 13.18 -6.15 -2.02
CA VAL A 142 14.03 -5.71 -3.13
C VAL A 142 14.36 -4.22 -3.00
N ASN A 143 13.37 -3.36 -2.73
CA ASN A 143 13.58 -1.93 -2.53
C ASN A 143 14.48 -1.63 -1.33
N ARG A 144 14.32 -2.36 -0.22
CA ARG A 144 15.21 -2.25 0.94
C ARG A 144 16.65 -2.56 0.54
N ARG A 145 16.87 -3.62 -0.25
CA ARG A 145 18.21 -3.98 -0.71
C ARG A 145 18.81 -2.96 -1.67
N TRP A 146 17.99 -2.35 -2.53
CA TRP A 146 18.37 -1.24 -3.38
C TRP A 146 18.82 -0.02 -2.57
N ASN A 147 17.99 0.43 -1.63
CA ASN A 147 18.30 1.60 -0.79
C ASN A 147 19.57 1.39 0.03
N GLN A 148 19.73 0.22 0.66
CA GLN A 148 20.89 -0.06 1.54
C GLN A 148 22.18 -0.40 0.78
N GLY A 149 22.08 -0.84 -0.47
CA GLY A 149 23.19 -1.46 -1.19
C GLY A 149 23.65 -0.72 -2.45
N CYS A 150 22.83 0.21 -2.96
CA CYS A 150 23.00 0.82 -4.27
C CYS A 150 22.81 2.34 -4.32
N ASP A 151 22.44 2.97 -3.19
CA ASP A 151 22.19 4.42 -3.06
C ASP A 151 21.21 4.92 -4.14
N VAL A 152 20.04 4.29 -4.19
CA VAL A 152 18.93 4.63 -5.09
C VAL A 152 17.68 4.87 -4.26
N PHE A 153 16.75 5.66 -4.80
CA PHE A 153 15.55 6.16 -4.14
C PHE A 153 15.81 7.00 -2.88
N GLU A 154 17.02 7.55 -2.74
CA GLU A 154 17.29 8.60 -1.76
C GLU A 154 16.47 9.82 -2.15
N ARG A 155 15.43 10.12 -1.38
CA ARG A 155 14.77 11.41 -1.45
C ARG A 155 15.72 12.41 -0.81
N ASP A 156 16.30 13.29 -1.61
CA ASP A 156 16.92 14.53 -1.13
C ASP A 156 15.92 15.21 -0.18
N SER A 157 16.12 15.00 1.12
CA SER A 157 15.35 15.66 2.16
C SER A 157 16.16 16.90 2.52
N PRO A 158 15.70 18.12 2.19
CA PRO A 158 16.33 19.30 2.74
C PRO A 158 16.14 19.25 4.26
N ILE A 159 17.26 19.23 4.98
CA ILE A 159 17.34 19.50 6.42
C ILE A 159 16.98 20.96 6.65
#